data_AF-A0A3D2GRG0-F1
#
_entry.id   AF-A0A3D2GRG0-F1
#
_cell.length_a   1.000
_cell.length_b   1.000
_cell.length_c   1.000
_cell.angle_alpha   90.00
_cell.angle_beta   90.00
_cell.angle_gamma   90.00
#
_symmetry.space_group_name_H-M   'P 1'
#
loop_
_entity.id
_entity.type
_entity.pdbx_description
1 polymer ?
#
loop_
_entity_poly.entity_id
_entity_poly.type
_entity_poly.pdbx_seq_one_letter_code
_entity_poly.pdbx_strand_id
1 'polypeptide(L)'
;MQTDNKFFDDMARLASGAMGTVFGLREEFDAQVRQQVEKILQRFDFVTREEFDTMSAIAQDAKIEVEELQERLAKLEKQLADAKPAAKKTASKPAANKASGTGVAKKT
;
A
#
# COMPACT_ATOMS: atom_id res chain seq x y z
N MET A 1 -19.04 55.76 -53.24
CA MET A 1 -18.04 54.82 -52.68
C MET A 1 -17.67 55.29 -51.29
N GLN A 2 -18.29 54.78 -50.22
CA GLN A 2 -17.93 55.18 -48.83
C GLN A 2 -18.51 54.30 -47.69
N THR A 3 -19.22 53.21 -48.00
CA THR A 3 -19.95 52.43 -46.99
C THR A 3 -19.13 51.29 -46.38
N ASP A 4 -18.16 50.75 -47.11
CA ASP A 4 -17.37 49.60 -46.64
C ASP A 4 -16.41 49.95 -45.49
N ASN A 5 -15.99 51.21 -45.38
CA ASN A 5 -14.94 51.62 -44.44
C ASN A 5 -15.40 51.70 -42.97
N LYS A 6 -16.71 51.78 -42.68
CA LYS A 6 -17.23 51.95 -41.32
C LYS A 6 -17.22 50.66 -40.49
N PHE A 7 -17.53 49.52 -41.10
CA PHE A 7 -17.52 48.23 -40.40
C PHE A 7 -16.10 47.85 -39.98
N PHE A 8 -15.11 48.07 -40.85
CA PHE A 8 -13.70 47.86 -40.54
C PHE A 8 -13.18 48.87 -39.50
N ASP A 9 -13.66 50.12 -39.50
CA ASP A 9 -13.30 51.13 -38.50
C ASP A 9 -13.85 50.79 -37.10
N ASP A 10 -15.10 50.34 -37.01
CA ASP A 10 -15.67 49.87 -35.74
C ASP A 10 -14.96 48.60 -35.25
N MET A 11 -14.63 47.65 -36.13
CA MET A 11 -13.81 46.48 -35.79
C MET A 11 -12.39 46.88 -35.37
N ALA A 12 -11.77 47.85 -36.02
CA ALA A 12 -10.44 48.34 -35.67
C ALA A 12 -10.45 49.05 -34.32
N ARG A 13 -11.51 49.80 -34.02
CA ARG A 13 -11.71 50.49 -32.74
C ARG A 13 -12.01 49.51 -31.61
N LEU A 14 -12.80 48.47 -31.88
CA LEU A 14 -13.00 47.35 -30.95
C LEU A 14 -11.74 46.53 -30.76
N ALA A 15 -10.98 46.24 -31.82
CA ALA A 15 -9.72 45.50 -31.74
C ALA A 15 -8.67 46.30 -30.96
N SER A 16 -8.58 47.62 -31.18
CA SER A 16 -7.68 48.50 -30.44
C SER A 16 -8.08 48.60 -28.95
N GLY A 17 -9.39 48.66 -28.65
CA GLY A 17 -9.90 48.64 -27.28
C GLY A 17 -9.76 47.27 -26.59
N ALA A 18 -9.91 46.18 -27.33
CA ALA A 18 -9.83 44.80 -26.83
C ALA A 18 -8.38 44.32 -26.64
N MET A 19 -7.43 44.79 -27.47
CA MET A 19 -6.02 44.47 -27.32
C MET A 19 -5.51 44.86 -25.91
N GLY A 20 -5.88 46.03 -25.40
CA GLY A 20 -5.50 46.47 -24.04
C GLY A 20 -6.06 45.58 -22.92
N THR A 21 -7.32 45.13 -23.06
CA THR A 21 -7.94 44.25 -22.06
C THR A 21 -7.42 42.80 -22.11
N VAL A 22 -7.06 42.30 -23.29
CA VAL A 22 -6.56 40.92 -23.47
C VAL A 22 -5.20 40.73 -22.83
N PHE A 23 -4.31 41.74 -22.87
CA PHE A 23 -3.00 41.63 -22.22
C PHE A 23 -3.10 41.63 -20.68
N GLY A 24 -3.99 42.43 -20.07
CA GLY A 24 -4.21 42.39 -18.62
C GLY A 24 -4.92 41.11 -18.16
N LEU A 25 -5.90 40.64 -18.92
CA LEU A 25 -6.59 39.38 -18.64
C LEU A 25 -5.69 38.16 -18.85
N ARG A 26 -4.66 38.23 -19.70
CA ARG A 26 -3.74 37.11 -19.93
C ARG A 26 -2.93 36.77 -18.69
N GLU A 27 -2.43 37.77 -17.97
CA GLU A 27 -1.62 37.56 -16.76
C GLU A 27 -2.48 37.01 -15.61
N GLU A 28 -3.71 37.52 -15.47
CA GLU A 28 -4.71 36.98 -14.53
C GLU A 28 -5.16 35.56 -14.91
N PHE A 29 -5.33 35.29 -16.20
CA PHE A 29 -5.69 33.97 -16.71
C PHE A 29 -4.57 32.95 -16.47
N ASP A 30 -3.30 33.30 -16.71
CA ASP A 30 -2.17 32.42 -16.44
C ASP A 30 -2.07 32.08 -14.95
N ALA A 31 -2.28 33.07 -14.06
CA ALA A 31 -2.31 32.83 -12.62
C ALA A 31 -3.48 31.91 -12.22
N GLN A 32 -4.68 32.13 -12.78
CA GLN A 32 -5.86 31.32 -12.50
C GLN A 32 -5.70 29.89 -13.03
N VAL A 33 -5.12 29.70 -14.21
CA VAL A 33 -4.82 28.39 -14.78
C VAL A 33 -3.81 27.64 -13.91
N ARG A 34 -2.73 28.28 -13.47
CA ARG A 34 -1.76 27.66 -12.56
C ARG A 34 -2.41 27.19 -11.26
N GLN A 35 -3.26 28.03 -10.65
CA GLN A 35 -3.99 27.65 -9.44
C GLN A 35 -4.94 26.47 -9.65
N GLN A 36 -5.59 26.39 -10.82
CA GLN A 36 -6.46 25.26 -11.15
C GLN A 36 -5.65 23.97 -11.38
N VAL A 37 -4.50 24.07 -12.06
CA VAL A 37 -3.59 22.94 -12.25
C VAL A 37 -3.03 22.46 -10.91
N GLU A 38 -2.64 23.36 -10.02
CA GLU A 38 -2.17 23.01 -8.67
C GLU A 38 -3.26 22.33 -7.84
N LYS A 39 -4.50 22.85 -7.86
CA LYS A 39 -5.66 22.18 -7.23
C LYS A 39 -5.93 20.80 -7.81
N ILE A 40 -5.80 20.64 -9.12
CA ILE A 40 -5.95 19.36 -9.80
C ILE A 40 -4.85 18.40 -9.33
N LEU A 41 -3.59 18.83 -9.33
CA LEU A 41 -2.44 18.05 -8.87
C LEU A 41 -2.52 17.69 -7.37
N GLN A 42 -3.13 18.53 -6.54
CA GLN A 42 -3.39 18.21 -5.13
C GLN A 42 -4.58 17.28 -4.94
N ARG A 43 -5.56 17.33 -5.85
CA ARG A 43 -6.79 16.53 -5.76
C ARG A 43 -6.61 15.12 -6.34
N PHE A 44 -5.76 14.99 -7.34
CA PHE A 44 -5.30 13.69 -7.82
C PHE A 44 -4.10 13.32 -6.95
N ASP A 45 -4.17 12.20 -6.22
CA ASP A 45 -3.08 11.69 -5.36
C ASP A 45 -1.83 11.34 -6.19
N PHE A 46 -1.11 12.36 -6.66
CA PHE A 46 0.13 12.19 -7.41
C PHE A 46 1.26 11.89 -6.43
N VAL A 47 1.79 10.67 -6.51
CA VAL A 47 3.01 10.29 -5.81
C VAL A 47 4.16 11.08 -6.43
N THR A 48 4.84 11.89 -5.62
CA THR A 48 6.01 12.60 -6.10
C THR A 48 7.13 11.61 -6.40
N ARG A 49 8.04 11.98 -7.30
CA ARG A 49 9.13 11.07 -7.67
C ARG A 49 10.02 10.72 -6.47
N GLU A 50 10.21 11.66 -5.55
CA GLU A 50 11.01 11.45 -4.33
C GLU A 50 10.37 10.46 -3.36
N GLU A 51 9.04 10.53 -3.16
CA GLU A 51 8.30 9.57 -2.35
C GLU A 51 8.33 8.18 -2.98
N PHE A 52 8.21 8.09 -4.31
CA PHE A 52 8.33 6.84 -5.05
C PHE A 52 9.71 6.20 -4.86
N ASP A 53 10.77 6.99 -5.04
CA ASP A 53 12.15 6.50 -4.91
C ASP A 53 12.44 6.04 -3.47
N THR A 54 11.92 6.77 -2.47
CA THR A 54 12.03 6.41 -1.05
C THR A 54 11.31 5.10 -0.74
N MET A 55 10.06 4.97 -1.18
CA MET A 55 9.27 3.75 -0.95
C MET A 55 9.82 2.55 -1.73
N SER A 56 10.37 2.78 -2.92
CA SER A 56 11.05 1.75 -3.71
C SER A 56 12.30 1.22 -3.01
N ALA A 57 13.11 2.09 -2.41
CA ALA A 57 14.27 1.68 -1.63
C ALA A 57 13.84 0.82 -0.42
N ILE A 58 12.85 1.29 0.35
CA ILE A 58 12.30 0.54 1.49
C ILE A 58 11.73 -0.82 1.04
N ALA A 59 11.04 -0.87 -0.11
CA ALA A 59 10.48 -2.11 -0.64
C ALA A 59 11.56 -3.11 -1.08
N GLN A 60 12.72 -2.63 -1.55
CA GLN A 60 13.85 -3.50 -1.90
C GLN A 60 14.51 -4.07 -0.65
N ASP A 61 14.80 -3.22 0.34
CA ASP A 61 15.41 -3.64 1.60
C ASP A 61 14.50 -4.63 2.35
N ALA A 62 13.19 -4.36 2.39
CA ALA A 62 12.22 -5.26 3.01
C ALA A 62 12.18 -6.65 2.36
N LYS A 63 12.40 -6.76 1.04
CA LYS A 63 12.46 -8.08 0.38
C LYS A 63 13.68 -8.87 0.84
N ILE A 64 14.84 -8.22 0.94
CA ILE A 64 16.08 -8.85 1.40
C ILE A 64 15.91 -9.34 2.85
N GLU A 65 15.38 -8.49 3.73
CA GLU A 65 15.14 -8.86 5.12
C GLU A 65 14.13 -10.02 5.27
N VAL A 66 13.08 -10.05 4.43
CA VAL A 66 12.11 -11.15 4.41
C VAL A 66 12.76 -12.46 3.99
N GLU A 67 13.61 -12.45 2.96
CA GLU A 67 14.33 -13.66 2.52
C GLU A 67 15.25 -14.18 3.64
N GLU A 68 16.01 -13.31 4.30
CA GLU A 68 16.85 -13.71 5.44
C GLU A 68 16.03 -14.30 6.60
N LEU A 69 14.90 -13.68 6.94
CA LEU A 69 14.02 -14.16 7.99
C LEU A 69 13.40 -15.51 7.63
N GLN A 70 12.98 -15.70 6.37
CA GLN A 70 12.47 -16.98 5.89
C GLN A 70 13.52 -18.09 5.98
N GLU A 71 14.78 -17.81 5.63
CA GLU A 71 15.86 -18.79 5.82
C GLU A 71 16.06 -19.15 7.29
N ARG A 72 16.06 -18.16 8.18
CA ARG A 72 16.22 -18.39 9.63
C ARG A 72 15.05 -19.21 10.17
N LEU A 73 13.83 -18.89 9.77
CA LEU A 73 12.64 -19.65 10.12
C LEU A 73 12.73 -21.10 9.62
N ALA A 74 13.10 -21.32 8.36
CA ALA A 74 13.25 -22.66 7.81
C ALA A 74 14.33 -23.48 8.55
N LYS A 75 15.44 -22.84 8.97
CA LYS A 75 16.49 -23.48 9.78
C LYS A 75 15.96 -23.87 11.16
N LEU A 76 15.22 -22.97 11.82
CA LEU A 76 14.63 -23.21 13.14
C LEU A 76 13.53 -24.27 13.09
N GLU A 77 12.65 -24.24 12.09
CA GLU A 77 11.60 -25.24 11.88
C GLU A 77 12.18 -26.65 11.67
N LYS A 78 13.26 -26.77 10.89
CA LYS A 78 13.98 -28.04 10.72
C LYS A 78 14.58 -28.52 12.04
N GLN A 79 15.26 -27.65 12.79
CA GLN A 79 15.81 -27.99 14.10
C GLN A 79 14.72 -28.44 15.08
N LEU A 80 13.55 -27.80 15.06
CA LEU A 80 12.42 -28.19 15.92
C LEU A 80 11.82 -29.54 15.51
N ALA A 81 11.75 -29.82 14.21
CA ALA A 81 11.30 -31.11 13.68
C ALA A 81 12.28 -32.24 14.05
N ASP A 82 13.58 -32.00 13.93
CA ASP A 82 14.64 -32.95 14.26
C ASP A 82 14.80 -33.15 15.77
N ALA A 83 14.54 -32.12 16.58
CA ALA A 83 14.53 -32.19 18.05
C ALA A 83 13.31 -32.93 18.62
N LYS A 84 12.35 -33.36 17.79
CA LYS A 84 11.24 -34.21 18.21
C LYS A 84 11.46 -35.69 17.87
N PRO A 85 12.27 -36.42 18.65
CA PRO A 85 12.05 -37.85 18.82
C PRO A 85 12.14 -38.25 20.30
N ALA A 86 11.00 -38.27 21.02
CA ALA A 86 10.69 -39.19 22.13
C ALA A 86 9.41 -38.77 22.89
N ALA A 87 8.24 -38.98 22.29
CA ALA A 87 6.99 -39.00 23.07
C ALA A 87 5.95 -39.99 22.51
N LYS A 88 6.38 -41.10 21.91
CA LYS A 88 5.41 -42.10 21.38
C LYS A 88 5.76 -43.59 21.50
N LYS A 89 6.73 -44.03 22.30
CA LYS A 89 6.94 -45.48 22.52
C LYS A 89 7.36 -45.88 23.93
N THR A 90 6.56 -45.57 24.94
CA THR A 90 6.58 -46.26 26.24
C THR A 90 5.22 -46.14 26.93
N ALA A 91 4.20 -46.85 26.43
CA ALA A 91 2.96 -47.08 27.19
C ALA A 91 2.20 -48.30 26.64
N SER A 92 2.78 -49.50 26.74
CA SER A 92 2.00 -50.75 26.64
C SER A 92 2.67 -51.90 27.39
N LYS A 93 2.77 -51.80 28.73
CA LYS A 93 2.60 -52.93 29.67
C LYS A 93 2.53 -52.41 31.12
N PRO A 94 1.47 -52.73 31.87
CA PRO A 94 1.66 -53.63 33.01
C PRO A 94 0.57 -54.71 33.00
N ALA A 95 0.94 -55.99 32.90
CA ALA A 95 1.14 -56.85 34.07
C ALA A 95 -0.15 -56.98 34.91
N ALA A 96 -1.05 -57.84 34.45
CA ALA A 96 -2.14 -58.37 35.24
C ALA A 96 -1.57 -59.26 36.36
N ASN A 97 -1.64 -58.78 37.60
CA ASN A 97 -1.52 -59.62 38.78
C ASN A 97 -2.71 -59.34 39.69
N LYS A 98 -3.73 -60.20 39.63
CA LYS A 98 -4.77 -60.33 40.66
C LYS A 98 -5.03 -61.81 40.89
N ALA A 99 -4.27 -62.38 41.82
CA ALA A 99 -4.60 -63.61 42.50
C ALA A 99 -4.26 -63.48 43.99
N SER A 100 -5.26 -63.08 44.77
CA SER A 100 -5.47 -63.41 46.18
C SER A 100 -6.99 -63.23 46.40
N GLY A 101 -7.79 -64.29 46.54
CA GLY A 101 -7.89 -65.14 47.73
C GLY A 101 -8.43 -64.29 48.91
N THR A 102 -9.56 -64.52 49.56
CA THR A 102 -10.37 -65.73 49.78
C THR A 102 -11.68 -65.24 50.43
N GLY A 103 -12.81 -65.90 50.14
CA GLY A 103 -14.12 -65.52 50.67
C GLY A 103 -14.30 -65.76 52.18
N VAL A 104 -15.28 -65.07 52.77
CA VAL A 104 -16.04 -65.34 54.01
C VAL A 104 -17.07 -64.18 54.08
N ALA A 105 -18.35 -64.37 53.75
CA ALA A 105 -19.45 -64.92 54.55
C ALA A 105 -20.41 -63.82 55.06
N LYS A 106 -21.71 -64.13 54.93
CA LYS A 106 -22.83 -63.76 55.80
C LYS A 106 -23.35 -62.30 55.82
N LYS A 107 -24.61 -62.20 55.36
CA LYS A 107 -25.81 -61.81 56.15
C LYS A 107 -25.85 -60.37 56.67
N THR A 108 -26.65 -59.54 56.01
CA THR A 108 -27.96 -59.02 56.48
C THR A 108 -28.58 -58.19 55.39
#